data_AF-A0A920UG66-F1
#
_entry.id   AF-A0A920UG66-F1
#
_cell.length_a   1.000
_cell.length_b   1.000
_cell.length_c   1.000
_cell.angle_alpha   90.00
_cell.angle_beta   90.00
_cell.angle_gamma   90.00
#
_symmetry.space_group_name_H-M   'P 1'
#
loop_
_entity.id
_entity.type
_entity.pdbx_description
1 polymer ?
#
loop_
_entity_poly.entity_id
_entity_poly.type
_entity_poly.pdbx_seq_one_letter_code
_entity_poly.pdbx_strand_id
1 'polypeptide(L)'
;MNTFSGVRRAINYEVPRQIETLESGGTSYRRHGGGMTSLASPRDATKEHAHDYRYFPEPDICPQAGRDWLAEVFSHIVELRSPASALRERLRIPAQDAVCLLVSAVGRLFEQAVEGAKNAKAIANWVIKICRRASSRPARRLTS
;
A
#
# COMPACT_ATOMS: atom_id res chain seq x y z
N MET A 1 9.12 11.83 -5.48
CA MET A 1 8.00 10.96 -5.90
C MET A 1 7.09 10.75 -4.72
N ASN A 2 5.87 11.31 -4.76
CA ASN A 2 4.98 11.32 -3.59
C ASN A 2 3.69 10.51 -3.84
N THR A 3 3.66 9.68 -4.88
CA THR A 3 2.51 8.82 -5.21
C THR A 3 3.00 7.46 -5.72
N PHE A 4 2.26 6.39 -5.42
CA PHE A 4 2.54 5.04 -5.94
C PHE A 4 2.61 5.01 -7.48
N SER A 5 1.71 5.76 -8.14
CA SER A 5 1.72 5.89 -9.61
C SER A 5 2.99 6.60 -10.10
N GLY A 6 3.43 7.65 -9.42
CA GLY A 6 4.67 8.36 -9.74
C GLY A 6 5.91 7.47 -9.60
N VAL A 7 5.98 6.67 -8.52
CA VAL A 7 7.05 5.68 -8.33
C VAL A 7 7.04 4.65 -9.46
N ARG A 8 5.89 4.06 -9.78
CA ARG A 8 5.76 3.07 -10.86
C ARG A 8 6.22 3.62 -12.21
N ARG A 9 5.77 4.83 -12.58
CA ARG A 9 6.13 5.45 -13.86
C ARG A 9 7.62 5.70 -13.97
N ALA A 10 8.27 6.09 -12.87
CA ALA A 10 9.68 6.34 -12.89
C ALA A 10 10.54 5.09 -12.87
N ILE A 11 10.12 4.02 -12.18
CA ILE A 11 10.76 2.71 -12.31
C ILE A 11 10.68 2.26 -13.78
N ASN A 12 9.50 2.36 -14.40
CA ASN A 12 9.31 1.98 -15.81
C ASN A 12 10.13 2.81 -16.80
N TYR A 13 10.52 4.04 -16.41
CA TYR A 13 11.37 4.90 -17.23
C TYR A 13 12.87 4.61 -17.01
N GLU A 14 13.28 4.43 -15.75
CA GLU A 14 14.70 4.33 -15.39
C GLU A 14 15.28 2.94 -15.72
N VAL A 15 14.50 1.87 -15.61
CA VAL A 15 14.94 0.50 -15.95
C VAL A 15 15.43 0.39 -17.40
N PRO A 16 14.63 0.71 -18.45
CA PRO A 16 15.11 0.61 -19.82
C PRO A 16 16.25 1.57 -20.13
N ARG A 17 16.24 2.78 -19.55
CA ARG A 17 17.32 3.76 -19.71
C ARG A 17 18.67 3.22 -19.19
N GLN A 18 18.67 2.57 -18.02
CA GLN A 18 19.87 1.97 -17.45
C GLN A 18 20.36 0.78 -18.28
N ILE A 19 19.45 -0.04 -18.80
CA ILE A 19 19.78 -1.15 -19.71
C ILE A 19 20.47 -0.62 -20.97
N GLU A 20 19.87 0.35 -21.67
CA GLU A 20 20.43 0.95 -22.88
C GLU A 20 21.81 1.61 -22.63
N THR A 21 21.98 2.25 -21.47
CA THR A 21 23.27 2.83 -21.08
C THR A 21 24.36 1.77 -20.93
N LEU A 22 24.03 0.60 -20.39
CA LEU A 22 24.97 -0.51 -20.21
C LEU A 22 25.24 -1.25 -21.53
N GLU A 23 24.21 -1.46 -22.36
CA GLU A 23 24.33 -2.13 -23.66
C GLU A 23 25.13 -1.31 -24.68
N SER A 24 25.06 0.02 -24.61
CA SER A 24 25.87 0.94 -25.43
C SER A 24 27.33 1.08 -24.95
N GLY A 25 27.75 0.29 -23.96
CA GLY A 25 29.10 0.35 -23.39
C GLY A 25 29.35 1.54 -22.46
N GLY A 26 28.28 2.25 -22.06
CA GLY A 26 28.35 3.36 -21.12
C GLY A 26 28.54 2.90 -19.67
N THR A 27 29.14 3.76 -18.84
CA THR A 27 29.33 3.50 -17.41
C THR A 27 28.08 3.91 -16.64
N SER A 28 27.59 3.02 -15.77
CA SER A 28 26.43 3.31 -14.92
C SER A 28 26.80 4.32 -13.82
N TYR A 29 26.33 5.56 -13.99
CA TYR A 29 26.46 6.58 -12.95
C TYR A 29 25.30 6.48 -11.96
N ARG A 30 25.60 6.37 -10.66
CA ARG A 30 24.58 6.40 -9.59
C ARG A 30 23.96 7.80 -9.54
N ARG A 31 22.73 7.96 -10.03
CA ARG A 31 21.92 9.18 -9.85
C ARG A 31 20.96 9.02 -8.66
N HIS A 32 20.91 10.03 -7.82
CA HIS A 32 19.90 10.18 -6.77
C HIS A 32 18.92 11.28 -7.21
N GLY A 33 17.74 10.92 -7.68
CA GLY A 33 16.76 11.91 -8.14
C GLY A 33 15.39 11.30 -8.42
N GLY A 34 14.37 11.79 -7.70
CA GLY A 34 13.03 11.21 -7.68
C GLY A 34 11.96 12.08 -8.34
N GLY A 35 12.21 12.66 -9.52
CA GLY A 35 11.29 13.53 -10.24
C GLY A 35 11.09 13.12 -11.70
N MET A 36 9.83 13.03 -12.15
CA MET A 36 9.48 12.86 -13.57
C MET A 36 9.53 14.17 -14.37
N THR A 37 9.61 15.33 -13.70
CA THR A 37 9.52 16.66 -14.33
C THR A 37 10.79 17.48 -14.25
N SER A 38 11.83 16.98 -13.60
CA SER A 38 13.15 17.61 -13.64
C SER A 38 14.10 16.63 -14.31
N LEU A 39 14.46 16.94 -15.55
CA LEU A 39 15.85 16.88 -15.98
C LEU A 39 16.68 17.73 -14.99
N ALA A 40 16.79 17.29 -13.74
CA ALA A 40 17.74 17.83 -12.80
C ALA A 40 19.09 17.50 -13.41
N SER A 41 19.83 18.56 -13.72
CA SER A 41 21.13 18.53 -14.37
C SER A 41 21.99 17.40 -13.79
N PRO A 42 22.85 16.75 -14.61
CA PRO A 42 23.86 15.81 -14.11
C PRO A 42 24.82 16.42 -13.06
N ARG A 43 24.73 17.73 -12.81
CA ARG A 43 25.61 18.53 -11.95
C ARG A 43 25.22 18.56 -10.47
N ASP A 44 23.98 18.21 -10.09
CA ASP A 44 23.55 18.34 -8.68
C ASP A 44 23.95 17.13 -7.81
N ALA A 45 24.70 16.17 -8.35
CA ALA A 45 25.10 14.97 -7.62
C ALA A 45 26.53 14.51 -7.93
N THR A 46 27.46 15.41 -8.25
CA THR A 46 28.88 15.06 -8.12
C THR A 46 29.14 14.80 -6.64
N LYS A 47 29.24 13.52 -6.29
CA LYS A 47 29.52 13.02 -4.95
C LYS A 47 30.81 13.64 -4.42
N GLU A 48 30.69 14.75 -3.73
CA GLU A 48 31.58 15.12 -2.63
C GLU A 48 31.27 14.17 -1.46
N HIS A 49 31.68 12.90 -1.62
CA HIS A 49 31.76 11.85 -0.60
C HIS A 49 30.42 11.35 -0.01
N ALA A 50 30.25 10.02 0.06
CA ALA A 50 29.20 9.45 0.91
C ALA A 50 29.41 10.00 2.33
N HIS A 51 28.45 10.74 2.86
CA HIS A 51 28.60 11.36 4.18
C HIS A 51 28.87 10.26 5.20
N ASP A 52 30.05 10.30 5.82
CA ASP A 52 30.39 9.43 6.93
C ASP A 52 29.60 9.91 8.15
N TYR A 53 28.43 9.30 8.34
CA TYR A 53 27.54 9.59 9.46
C TYR A 53 28.03 9.03 10.80
N ARG A 54 29.34 8.70 10.94
CA ARG A 54 30.07 8.39 12.20
C ARG A 54 29.15 8.05 13.36
N TYR A 55 28.40 6.96 13.22
CA TYR A 55 27.36 6.60 14.17
C TYR A 55 28.01 6.32 15.51
N PHE A 56 27.65 7.09 16.53
CA PHE A 56 28.01 6.84 17.92
C PHE A 56 26.73 6.59 18.72
N PRO A 57 26.75 5.69 19.72
CA PRO A 57 25.62 5.52 20.62
C PRO A 57 25.34 6.84 21.34
N GLU A 58 24.10 7.31 21.27
CA GLU A 58 23.73 8.55 21.94
C GLU A 58 23.85 8.36 23.47
N PRO A 59 24.73 9.12 24.14
CA PRO A 59 25.09 8.85 25.55
C PRO A 59 23.95 9.18 26.51
N ASP A 60 23.03 10.06 26.11
CA ASP A 60 21.94 10.57 26.93
C ASP A 60 20.67 9.70 26.85
N ILE A 61 20.62 8.75 25.90
CA ILE A 61 19.48 7.86 25.73
C ILE A 61 19.83 6.51 26.35
N CYS A 62 19.15 6.17 27.45
CA CYS A 62 19.20 4.82 27.99
C CYS A 62 18.72 3.78 26.95
N PRO A 63 19.46 2.69 26.71
CA PRO A 63 19.04 1.64 25.78
C PRO A 63 17.70 1.02 26.22
N GLN A 64 16.89 0.68 25.22
CA GLN A 64 15.43 0.55 25.26
C GLN A 64 14.77 -0.39 26.29
N ALA A 65 13.46 -0.11 26.43
CA ALA A 65 12.36 -0.74 27.14
C ALA A 65 12.53 -2.18 27.67
N GLY A 66 12.10 -2.36 28.93
CA GLY A 66 12.06 -3.65 29.61
C GLY A 66 11.20 -4.69 28.88
N ARG A 67 11.51 -5.97 29.11
CA ARG A 67 10.83 -7.12 28.49
C ARG A 67 9.31 -7.10 28.69
N ASP A 68 8.84 -6.53 29.79
CA ASP A 68 7.42 -6.43 30.12
C ASP A 68 6.67 -5.49 29.16
N TRP A 69 7.30 -4.36 28.77
CA TRP A 69 6.73 -3.44 27.78
C TRP A 69 6.66 -4.07 26.39
N LEU A 70 7.66 -4.86 26.00
CA LEU A 70 7.62 -5.61 24.74
C LEU A 70 6.44 -6.60 24.73
N ALA A 71 6.22 -7.34 25.82
CA ALA A 71 5.09 -8.27 25.93
C ALA A 71 3.74 -7.55 25.83
N GLU A 72 3.59 -6.37 26.44
CA GLU A 72 2.42 -5.52 26.30
C GLU A 72 2.21 -5.11 24.83
N VAL A 73 3.24 -4.61 24.14
CA VAL A 73 3.14 -4.24 22.72
C VAL A 73 2.76 -5.43 21.85
N PHE A 74 3.36 -6.61 22.08
CA PHE A 74 3.03 -7.82 21.33
C PHE A 74 1.57 -8.25 21.53
N SER A 75 0.98 -8.01 22.71
CA SER A 75 -0.44 -8.32 22.94
C SER A 75 -1.41 -7.45 22.11
N HIS A 76 -0.96 -6.27 21.67
CA HIS A 76 -1.72 -5.36 20.82
C HIS A 76 -1.54 -5.64 19.32
N ILE A 77 -0.59 -6.52 18.94
CA ILE A 77 -0.40 -6.90 17.54
C ILE A 77 -1.58 -7.79 17.13
N VAL A 78 -2.49 -7.23 16.35
CA VAL A 78 -3.53 -7.99 15.65
C VAL A 78 -2.86 -8.90 14.62
N GLU A 79 -3.38 -10.13 14.46
CA GLU A 79 -2.86 -11.08 13.47
C GLU A 79 -2.66 -10.41 12.10
N LEU A 80 -1.47 -10.59 11.51
CA LEU A 80 -1.13 -10.16 10.16
C LEU A 80 -1.83 -11.04 9.08
N ARG A 81 -3.02 -11.53 9.38
CA ARG A 81 -3.87 -12.14 8.37
C ARG A 81 -4.51 -11.01 7.60
N SER A 82 -4.29 -10.97 6.28
CA SER A 82 -5.02 -10.01 5.43
C SER A 82 -6.50 -10.10 5.78
N PRO A 83 -7.18 -8.96 6.06
CA PRO A 83 -8.60 -8.97 6.40
C PRO A 83 -9.46 -9.71 5.37
N ALA A 84 -9.01 -9.75 4.10
CA ALA A 84 -9.64 -10.50 3.02
C ALA A 84 -9.52 -12.02 3.22
N SER A 85 -8.37 -12.51 3.70
CA SER A 85 -8.14 -13.92 3.99
C SER A 85 -8.99 -14.40 5.17
N ALA A 86 -9.13 -13.58 6.21
CA ALA A 86 -10.01 -13.87 7.35
C ALA A 86 -11.48 -13.96 6.92
N LEU A 87 -11.95 -12.99 6.12
CA LEU A 87 -13.32 -13.00 5.59
C LEU A 87 -13.58 -14.16 4.63
N ARG A 88 -12.61 -14.50 3.77
CA ARG A 88 -12.68 -15.66 2.87
C ARG A 88 -12.95 -16.94 3.65
N GLU A 89 -12.20 -17.19 4.71
CA GLU A 89 -12.37 -18.40 5.51
C GLU A 89 -13.68 -18.41 6.29
N ARG A 90 -14.03 -17.28 6.92
CA ARG A 90 -15.27 -17.14 7.71
C ARG A 90 -16.53 -17.30 6.86
N LEU A 91 -16.55 -16.70 5.66
CA LEU A 91 -17.74 -16.62 4.81
C LEU A 91 -17.72 -17.61 3.64
N ARG A 92 -16.60 -18.31 3.42
CA ARG A 92 -16.37 -19.20 2.26
C ARG A 92 -16.71 -18.52 0.93
N ILE A 93 -16.15 -17.32 0.74
CA ILE A 93 -16.28 -16.48 -0.47
C ILE A 93 -14.93 -16.31 -1.19
N PRO A 94 -14.89 -16.04 -2.51
CA PRO A 94 -13.64 -15.78 -3.22
C PRO A 94 -12.82 -14.63 -2.63
N ALA A 95 -11.49 -14.67 -2.77
CA ALA A 95 -10.60 -13.62 -2.22
C ALA A 95 -10.89 -12.23 -2.82
N GLN A 96 -11.20 -12.17 -4.12
CA GLN A 96 -11.57 -10.92 -4.80
C GLN A 96 -12.88 -10.31 -4.24
N ASP A 97 -13.83 -11.16 -3.87
CA ASP A 97 -15.10 -10.76 -3.27
C ASP A 97 -14.92 -10.29 -1.82
N ALA A 98 -14.04 -10.93 -1.07
CA ALA A 98 -13.67 -10.52 0.29
C ALA A 98 -13.04 -9.13 0.32
N VAL A 99 -12.22 -8.77 -0.68
CA VAL A 99 -11.64 -7.43 -0.79
C VAL A 99 -12.70 -6.35 -0.99
N CYS A 100 -13.80 -6.64 -1.70
CA CYS A 100 -14.90 -5.67 -1.87
C CYS A 100 -15.58 -5.32 -0.54
N LEU A 101 -15.69 -6.28 0.39
CA LEU A 101 -16.27 -6.07 1.71
C LEU A 101 -15.36 -5.25 2.65
N LEU A 102 -14.07 -5.14 2.35
CA LEU A 102 -13.13 -4.32 3.13
C LEU A 102 -13.23 -2.83 2.83
N VAL A 103 -13.92 -2.45 1.76
CA VAL A 103 -14.17 -1.04 1.45
C VAL A 103 -15.10 -0.47 2.52
N SER A 104 -14.68 0.60 3.20
CA SER A 104 -15.32 1.12 4.42
C SER A 104 -16.84 1.39 4.33
N ALA A 105 -17.35 1.77 3.17
CA ALA A 105 -18.79 1.95 2.95
C ALA A 105 -19.53 0.61 2.79
N VAL A 106 -18.92 -0.35 2.09
CA VAL A 106 -19.49 -1.67 1.82
C VAL A 106 -19.42 -2.58 3.04
N GLY A 107 -18.30 -2.53 3.77
CA GLY A 107 -18.09 -3.29 5.00
C GLY A 107 -19.09 -2.95 6.09
N ARG A 108 -19.35 -1.66 6.33
CA ARG A 108 -20.37 -1.22 7.29
C ARG A 108 -21.77 -1.70 6.93
N LEU A 109 -22.14 -1.63 5.65
CA LEU A 109 -23.42 -2.15 5.18
C LEU A 109 -23.53 -3.67 5.43
N PHE A 110 -22.45 -4.40 5.18
CA PHE A 110 -22.39 -5.83 5.42
C PHE A 110 -22.51 -6.17 6.92
N GLU A 111 -21.78 -5.47 7.78
CA GLU A 111 -21.82 -5.69 9.23
C GLU A 111 -23.21 -5.45 9.80
N GLN A 112 -23.86 -4.34 9.43
CA GLN A 112 -25.23 -4.03 9.82
C GLN A 112 -26.24 -5.07 9.32
N ALA A 113 -26.07 -5.57 8.09
CA ALA A 113 -26.98 -6.56 7.52
C ALA A 113 -26.80 -7.96 8.13
N VAL A 114 -25.59 -8.29 8.59
CA VAL A 114 -25.31 -9.59 9.23
C VAL A 114 -25.83 -9.65 10.66
N GLU A 115 -25.98 -8.51 11.33
CA GLU A 115 -26.55 -8.42 12.67
C GLU A 115 -28.01 -8.93 12.67
N GLY A 116 -28.22 -10.13 13.24
CA GLY A 116 -29.53 -10.81 13.26
C GLY A 116 -29.79 -11.79 12.10
N ALA A 117 -28.85 -11.96 11.16
CA ALA A 117 -29.04 -12.85 10.03
C ALA A 117 -28.51 -14.28 10.26
N LYS A 118 -29.28 -15.28 9.85
CA LYS A 118 -28.89 -16.71 9.93
C LYS A 118 -27.83 -17.11 8.89
N ASN A 119 -27.66 -16.35 7.80
CA ASN A 119 -26.76 -16.71 6.71
C ASN A 119 -25.92 -15.52 6.22
N ALA A 120 -24.77 -15.31 6.86
CA ALA A 120 -23.83 -14.25 6.52
C ALA A 120 -23.26 -14.36 5.08
N LYS A 121 -23.14 -15.58 4.53
CA LYS A 121 -22.63 -15.79 3.16
C LYS A 121 -23.62 -15.29 2.11
N ALA A 122 -24.91 -15.54 2.30
CA ALA A 122 -25.94 -15.07 1.38
C ALA A 122 -25.99 -13.53 1.33
N ILE A 123 -25.82 -12.88 2.49
CA ILE A 123 -25.80 -11.43 2.62
C ILE A 123 -24.55 -10.83 1.95
N ALA A 124 -23.37 -11.43 2.17
CA ALA A 124 -22.15 -11.01 1.48
C ALA A 124 -22.34 -10.98 -0.05
N ASN A 125 -22.88 -12.05 -0.63
CA ASN A 125 -23.14 -12.14 -2.06
C ASN A 125 -24.12 -11.07 -2.55
N TRP A 126 -25.17 -10.78 -1.77
CA TRP A 126 -26.15 -9.74 -2.08
C TRP A 126 -25.54 -8.35 -2.06
N VAL A 127 -24.80 -8.01 -1.01
CA VAL A 127 -24.12 -6.71 -0.85
C VAL A 127 -23.15 -6.48 -2.00
N ILE A 128 -22.33 -7.47 -2.34
CA ILE A 128 -21.38 -7.40 -3.46
C ILE A 128 -22.11 -7.15 -4.79
N LYS A 129 -23.23 -7.85 -5.04
CA LYS A 129 -24.02 -7.69 -6.25
C LYS A 129 -24.65 -6.29 -6.36
N ILE A 130 -25.12 -5.74 -5.24
CA ILE A 130 -25.67 -4.37 -5.18
C ILE A 130 -24.56 -3.36 -5.49
N CYS A 131 -23.38 -3.49 -4.87
CA CYS A 131 -22.26 -2.58 -5.10
C CYS A 131 -21.81 -2.59 -6.57
N ARG A 132 -21.68 -3.78 -7.18
CA ARG A 132 -21.35 -3.92 -8.61
C ARG A 132 -22.36 -3.23 -9.51
N ARG A 133 -23.66 -3.38 -9.19
CA ARG A 133 -24.75 -2.75 -9.95
C ARG A 133 -24.79 -1.22 -9.77
N ALA A 134 -24.43 -0.73 -8.58
CA ALA A 134 -24.35 0.70 -8.32
C ALA A 134 -23.19 1.34 -9.13
N SER A 135 -22.03 0.69 -9.17
CA SER A 135 -20.89 1.15 -9.98
C SER A 135 -21.11 1.09 -11.49
N SER A 136 -22.02 0.24 -11.96
CA SER A 136 -22.33 0.10 -13.40
C SER A 136 -23.46 1.01 -13.88
N ARG A 137 -24.13 1.75 -12.97
CA ARG A 137 -25.20 2.69 -13.36
C ARG A 137 -24.57 4.03 -13.77
N PRO A 138 -24.82 4.54 -14.98
CA PRO A 138 -24.41 5.91 -15.32
C PRO A 138 -25.12 6.87 -14.37
N ALA A 139 -24.36 7.80 -13.79
CA ALA A 139 -24.89 8.81 -12.88
C ALA A 139 -26.03 9.56 -13.57
N ARG A 140 -27.27 9.31 -13.14
CA ARG A 140 -28.45 10.02 -13.62
C ARG A 140 -28.31 11.44 -13.11
N ARG A 141 -27.91 12.38 -13.97
CA ARG A 141 -27.95 13.81 -13.65
C ARG A 141 -29.41 14.14 -13.36
N LEU A 142 -29.73 14.41 -12.11
CA LEU A 142 -31.00 15.01 -11.73
C LEU A 142 -30.90 16.48 -12.13
N THR A 143 -31.35 16.79 -13.34
CA THR A 143 -31.65 18.17 -13.73
C THR A 143 -32.93 18.58 -13.01
N SER A 144 -32.81 19.63 -12.20
CA SER A 144 -33.95 20.40 -11.67
C SER A 144 -34.53 21.28 -12.76
#